data_AF-W1YT98-F1
#
_entry.id   AF-W1YT98-F1
#
_cell.length_a   1.000
_cell.length_b   1.000
_cell.length_c   1.000
_cell.angle_alpha   90.00
_cell.angle_beta   90.00
_cell.angle_gamma   90.00
#
_symmetry.space_group_name_H-M   'P 1'
#
loop_
_entity.id
_entity.type
_entity.pdbx_description
1 polymer ?
#
loop_
_entity_poly.entity_id
_entity_poly.type
_entity_poly.pdbx_seq_one_letter_code
_entity_poly.pdbx_strand_id
1 'polypeptide(L)'
;TIADAAGNTQTLAPTKSEIKDNTGVSTVTTKDGVTATDAAGNTTALTKGGLSTTDGTNTTTVTPNGLTATDGTNTVKVNGSG
;
A
#
# COMPACT_ATOMS: atom_id res chain seq x y z
N THR A 1 1.84 -22.31 0.32
CA THR A 1 0.96 -21.50 -0.56
C THR A 1 -0.38 -22.17 -0.65
N ILE A 2 -1.46 -21.40 -0.50
CA ILE A 2 -2.84 -21.82 -0.77
C ILE A 2 -3.20 -21.22 -2.13
N ALA A 3 -3.82 -21.98 -3.02
CA ALA A 3 -4.30 -21.50 -4.30
C ALA A 3 -5.78 -21.87 -4.48
N ASP A 4 -6.55 -21.00 -5.12
CA ASP A 4 -7.94 -21.28 -5.49
C ASP A 4 -8.08 -21.70 -6.97
N ALA A 5 -9.28 -22.10 -7.38
CA ALA A 5 -9.56 -22.50 -8.76
C ALA A 5 -9.48 -21.34 -9.77
N ALA A 6 -9.56 -20.08 -9.29
CA ALA A 6 -9.38 -18.90 -10.12
C ALA A 6 -7.89 -18.57 -10.34
N GLY A 7 -6.96 -19.26 -9.67
CA GLY A 7 -5.53 -19.00 -9.77
C GLY A 7 -5.03 -17.91 -8.82
N ASN A 8 -5.85 -17.46 -7.88
CA ASN A 8 -5.41 -16.57 -6.80
C ASN A 8 -4.60 -17.39 -5.80
N THR A 9 -3.58 -16.77 -5.20
CA THR A 9 -2.68 -17.43 -4.26
C THR A 9 -2.53 -16.66 -2.96
N GLN A 10 -2.40 -17.37 -1.85
CA GLN A 10 -1.88 -16.85 -0.60
C GLN A 10 -0.56 -17.56 -0.26
N THR A 11 0.50 -16.80 -0.04
CA THR A 11 1.82 -17.30 0.35
C THR A 11 2.20 -16.74 1.71
N LEU A 12 2.43 -17.62 2.68
CA LEU A 12 2.95 -17.28 4.01
C LEU A 12 4.45 -17.52 4.05
N ALA A 13 5.19 -16.52 4.49
CA ALA A 13 6.61 -16.58 4.79
C ALA A 13 6.84 -16.06 6.23
N PRO A 14 7.99 -16.36 6.88
CA PRO A 14 8.22 -15.97 8.27
C PRO A 14 8.08 -14.46 8.57
N THR A 15 8.31 -13.60 7.57
CA THR A 15 8.31 -12.14 7.73
C THR A 15 7.22 -11.42 6.93
N LYS A 16 6.52 -12.12 6.03
CA LYS A 16 5.43 -11.56 5.22
C LYS A 16 4.37 -12.60 4.90
N SER A 17 3.13 -12.15 4.77
CA SER A 17 2.04 -12.90 4.14
C SER A 17 1.56 -12.14 2.92
N GLU A 18 1.41 -12.80 1.79
CA GLU A 18 1.01 -12.19 0.52
C GLU A 18 -0.21 -12.91 -0.05
N ILE A 19 -1.25 -12.15 -0.37
CA ILE A 19 -2.38 -12.59 -1.19
C ILE A 19 -2.19 -11.93 -2.56
N LYS A 20 -2.24 -12.71 -3.64
CA LYS A 20 -2.07 -12.23 -5.02
C LYS A 20 -3.13 -12.86 -5.91
N ASP A 21 -3.83 -12.03 -6.69
CA ASP A 21 -4.77 -12.51 -7.69
C ASP A 21 -4.07 -12.87 -9.01
N ASN A 22 -4.80 -13.52 -9.92
CA ASN A 22 -4.26 -13.89 -11.22
C ASN A 22 -4.03 -12.70 -12.18
N THR A 23 -4.48 -11.50 -11.82
CA THR A 23 -4.38 -10.27 -12.63
C THR A 23 -3.22 -9.37 -12.21
N GLY A 24 -2.53 -9.72 -11.13
CA GLY A 24 -1.37 -8.97 -10.62
C GLY A 24 -1.68 -8.05 -9.43
N VAL A 25 -2.93 -7.99 -8.96
CA VAL A 25 -3.27 -7.29 -7.71
C VAL A 25 -2.75 -8.10 -6.54
N SER A 26 -2.20 -7.44 -5.52
CA SER A 26 -1.74 -8.11 -4.31
C SER A 26 -1.94 -7.31 -3.04
N THR A 27 -2.01 -8.00 -1.91
CA THR A 27 -1.88 -7.44 -0.56
C THR A 27 -0.80 -8.18 0.19
N VAL A 28 0.12 -7.43 0.77
CA VAL A 28 1.24 -7.95 1.57
C VAL A 28 1.09 -7.42 2.99
N THR A 29 1.02 -8.31 3.95
CA THR A 29 1.08 -7.99 5.38
C THR A 29 2.44 -8.36 5.94
N THR A 30 3.04 -7.44 6.68
CA THR A 30 4.29 -7.64 7.42
C THR A 30 4.11 -7.19 8.87
N LYS A 31 5.16 -7.32 9.70
CA LYS A 31 5.16 -6.73 11.04
C LYS A 31 5.03 -5.20 11.06
N ASP A 32 5.37 -4.53 9.95
CA ASP A 32 5.44 -3.07 9.87
C ASP A 32 4.16 -2.45 9.30
N GLY A 33 3.26 -3.27 8.74
CA GLY A 33 2.02 -2.80 8.14
C GLY A 33 1.48 -3.68 7.04
N VAL A 34 0.57 -3.11 6.26
CA VAL A 34 -0.11 -3.72 5.11
C VAL A 34 0.16 -2.86 3.88
N THR A 35 0.52 -3.49 2.76
CA THR A 35 0.64 -2.83 1.46
C THR A 35 -0.25 -3.54 0.44
N ALA A 36 -1.16 -2.82 -0.18
CA ALA A 36 -1.88 -3.25 -1.37
C ALA A 36 -1.19 -2.70 -2.63
N THR A 37 -1.16 -3.49 -3.69
CA THR A 37 -0.66 -3.13 -5.02
C THR A 37 -1.69 -3.53 -6.05
N ASP A 38 -2.12 -2.62 -6.91
CA ASP A 38 -3.02 -2.95 -8.03
C ASP A 38 -2.25 -3.50 -9.25
N ALA A 39 -2.98 -3.91 -10.28
CA ALA A 39 -2.38 -4.45 -11.50
C ALA A 39 -1.59 -3.40 -12.32
N ALA A 40 -1.81 -2.11 -12.07
CA ALA A 40 -1.06 -1.01 -12.68
C ALA A 40 0.24 -0.70 -11.91
N GLY A 41 0.45 -1.30 -10.74
CA GLY A 41 1.60 -1.07 -9.88
C GLY A 41 1.41 0.07 -8.88
N ASN A 42 0.22 0.65 -8.78
CA ASN A 42 -0.10 1.66 -7.77
C ASN A 42 -0.20 1.00 -6.41
N THR A 43 0.18 1.72 -5.36
CA THR A 43 0.27 1.16 -4.00
C THR A 43 -0.54 1.95 -2.99
N THR A 44 -1.06 1.23 -1.98
CA THR A 44 -1.59 1.81 -0.73
C THR A 44 -0.94 1.08 0.42
N ALA A 45 -0.27 1.80 1.33
CA ALA A 45 0.39 1.23 2.49
C ALA A 45 -0.16 1.85 3.79
N LEU A 46 -0.54 1.00 4.74
CA LEU A 46 -0.85 1.38 6.11
C LEU A 46 0.26 0.85 7.01
N THR A 47 1.01 1.75 7.63
CA THR A 47 2.13 1.45 8.53
C THR A 47 1.93 2.12 9.88
N LYS A 48 2.83 1.86 10.83
CA LYS A 48 2.87 2.58 12.11
C LYS A 48 3.03 4.10 11.92
N GLY A 49 3.62 4.55 10.82
CA GLY A 49 3.83 5.96 10.49
C GLY A 49 2.60 6.66 9.89
N GLY A 50 1.58 5.90 9.48
CA GLY A 50 0.37 6.42 8.86
C GLY A 50 -0.04 5.68 7.59
N LEU A 51 -0.83 6.35 6.75
CA LEU A 51 -1.37 5.84 5.49
C LEU A 51 -0.70 6.56 4.32
N SER A 52 -0.22 5.82 3.33
CA SER A 52 0.31 6.40 2.09
C SER A 52 -0.28 5.73 0.86
N THR A 53 -0.55 6.50 -0.18
CA THR A 53 -0.86 5.99 -1.52
C THR A 53 0.15 6.53 -2.54
N THR A 54 0.45 5.74 -3.56
CA THR A 54 1.30 6.13 -4.69
C THR A 54 0.66 5.64 -5.99
N ASP A 55 0.41 6.56 -6.91
CA ASP A 55 -0.07 6.32 -8.28
C ASP A 55 0.88 7.02 -9.26
N GLY A 56 1.77 6.25 -9.88
CA GLY A 56 2.89 6.79 -10.65
C GLY A 56 3.74 7.76 -9.83
N THR A 57 3.77 9.03 -10.23
CA THR A 57 4.48 10.11 -9.52
C THR A 57 3.65 10.79 -8.42
N ASN A 58 2.36 10.46 -8.33
CA ASN A 58 1.45 11.08 -7.40
C ASN A 58 1.49 10.34 -6.08
N THR A 59 1.58 11.06 -4.96
CA THR A 59 1.56 10.46 -3.62
C THR A 59 0.60 11.21 -2.71
N THR A 60 -0.05 10.49 -1.80
CA THR A 60 -0.77 11.08 -0.66
C THR A 60 -0.30 10.37 0.60
N THR A 61 0.19 11.11 1.59
CA THR A 61 0.63 10.58 2.87
C THR A 61 -0.10 11.27 4.00
N VAL A 62 -0.86 10.50 4.78
CA VAL A 62 -1.49 10.91 6.03
C VAL A 62 -0.65 10.37 7.18
N THR A 63 -0.21 11.27 8.05
CA THR A 63 0.49 10.96 9.31
C THR A 63 -0.34 11.51 10.47
N PRO A 64 -0.04 11.14 11.73
CA PRO A 64 -0.70 11.74 12.89
C PRO A 64 -0.62 13.28 12.92
N ASN A 65 0.46 13.85 12.37
CA ASN A 65 0.73 15.29 12.40
C ASN A 65 0.28 16.02 11.13
N GLY A 66 -0.52 15.37 10.29
CA GLY A 66 -1.11 16.00 9.10
C GLY A 66 -0.95 15.20 7.81
N LEU A 67 -1.23 15.87 6.71
CA LEU A 67 -1.34 15.31 5.37
C LEU A 67 -0.37 16.00 4.40
N THR A 68 0.23 15.22 3.51
CA THR A 68 1.01 15.71 2.36
C THR A 68 0.51 15.04 1.09
N ALA A 69 0.28 15.80 0.03
CA ALA A 69 -0.05 15.28 -1.29
C ALA A 69 0.87 15.88 -2.34
N THR A 70 1.34 15.06 -3.28
CA THR A 70 2.24 15.45 -4.37
C THR A 70 1.72 14.89 -5.69
N ASP A 71 1.75 15.65 -6.78
CA ASP A 71 1.31 15.22 -8.13
C ASP A 71 2.49 15.08 -9.13
N GLY A 72 3.65 14.68 -8.62
CA GLY A 72 4.92 14.64 -9.36
C GLY A 72 5.60 16.01 -9.54
N THR A 73 4.86 17.12 -9.52
CA THR A 73 5.42 18.47 -9.68
C THR A 73 5.15 19.35 -8.46
N ASN A 74 3.91 19.38 -7.99
CA ASN A 74 3.44 20.23 -6.91
C ASN A 74 3.29 19.42 -5.62
N THR A 75 3.41 20.10 -4.48
CA THR A 75 3.21 19.50 -3.16
C THR A 75 2.33 20.41 -2.31
N VAL A 76 1.28 19.84 -1.72
CA VAL A 76 0.39 20.48 -0.76
C VAL A 76 0.58 19.82 0.59
N LYS A 77 0.74 20.64 1.64
CA LYS A 77 0.88 20.18 3.03
C LYS A 77 -0.20 20.80 3.90
N VAL A 78 -0.92 19.95 4.62
CA VAL A 78 -1.83 20.35 5.70
C VAL A 78 -1.23 19.87 7.00
N ASN A 79 -0.85 20.81 7.88
CA ASN A 79 -0.34 20.46 9.19
C ASN A 79 -1.53 20.15 10.12
N GLY A 80 -1.51 18.98 10.75
CA GLY A 80 -2.46 18.61 11.79
C GLY A 80 -1.93 19.04 13.16
N SER A 81 -2.83 19.46 14.05
CA SER A 81 -2.53 19.78 15.45
C SER A 81 -2.92 18.63 16.40
N GLY A 82 -2.81 17.38 15.93
CA GLY A 82 -3.14 16.19 16.71
C GLY A 82 -2.34 16.08 18.01
#